data_AF-A0A8J4K859-F1
#
_entry.id   AF-A0A8J4K859-F1
#
_cell.length_a   1.000
_cell.length_b   1.000
_cell.length_c   1.000
_cell.angle_alpha   90.00
_cell.angle_beta   90.00
_cell.angle_gamma   90.00
#
_symmetry.space_group_name_H-M   'P 1'
#
loop_
_entity.id
_entity.type
_entity.pdbx_description
1 polymer ?
#
loop_
_entity_poly.entity_id
_entity_poly.type
_entity_poly.pdbx_seq_one_letter_code
_entity_poly.pdbx_strand_id
1 'polypeptide(L)'
;GTALRLLFKMLSSCSKVGDPRPGQPYKGGSFYAFLPDNREGQKTAMLLKKAFAAGLTFQIKSCNGEERVTWGLIPHKTSWDGGKARNGYPDAQYLSEVCIVL
;
A
#
# COMPACT_ATOMS: atom_id res chain seq x y z
N GLY A 1 -1.52 -22.31 4.72
CA GLY A 1 -2.61 -21.38 4.38
C GLY A 1 -2.30 -20.72 3.06
N THR A 2 -3.30 -20.53 2.20
CA THR A 2 -3.17 -19.75 0.96
C THR A 2 -3.13 -18.25 1.26
N ALA A 3 -2.54 -17.49 0.35
CA ALA A 3 -2.37 -16.04 0.44
C ALA A 3 -3.06 -15.37 -0.74
N LEU A 4 -3.81 -14.30 -0.46
CA LEU A 4 -4.26 -13.37 -1.49
C LEU A 4 -3.11 -12.42 -1.80
N ARG A 5 -2.71 -12.35 -3.07
CA ARG A 5 -1.72 -11.38 -3.56
C ARG A 5 -2.42 -10.23 -4.27
N LEU A 6 -2.30 -9.03 -3.71
CA LEU A 6 -2.78 -7.80 -4.32
C LEU A 6 -1.65 -7.15 -5.13
N LEU A 7 -1.95 -6.74 -6.35
CA LEU A 7 -1.05 -5.97 -7.22
C LEU A 7 -1.65 -4.59 -7.48
N PHE A 8 -0.95 -3.56 -7.03
CA PHE A 8 -1.27 -2.17 -7.31
C PHE A 8 -0.33 -1.65 -8.40
N LYS A 9 -0.90 -1.03 -9.44
CA LYS A 9 -0.14 -0.38 -10.50
C LYS A 9 -0.34 1.12 -10.42
N MET A 10 0.75 1.83 -10.19
CA MET A 10 0.79 3.30 -10.20
C MET A 10 1.50 3.74 -11.46
N LEU A 11 0.82 4.51 -12.30
CA LEU A 11 1.40 5.09 -13.50
C LEU A 11 2.23 6.32 -13.13
N SER A 12 3.37 6.51 -13.80
CA SER A 12 4.12 7.76 -13.72
C SER A 12 3.25 8.89 -14.28
N SER A 13 3.08 9.96 -13.52
CA SER A 13 2.28 11.11 -13.92
C SER A 13 2.81 12.38 -13.28
N CYS A 14 2.15 13.50 -13.52
CA CYS A 14 2.44 14.77 -12.87
C CYS A 14 1.83 14.78 -11.47
N SER A 15 2.59 15.25 -10.47
CA SER A 15 2.10 15.41 -9.11
C SER A 15 1.03 16.52 -9.04
N LYS A 16 0.08 16.34 -8.12
CA LYS A 16 -1.09 17.20 -7.94
C LYS A 16 -0.80 18.30 -6.91
N VAL A 17 -1.70 19.28 -6.86
CA VAL A 17 -1.70 20.30 -5.81
C VAL A 17 -1.78 19.61 -4.44
N GLY A 18 -0.82 19.90 -3.56
CA GLY A 18 -0.68 19.27 -2.24
C GLY A 18 0.46 18.25 -2.13
N ASP A 19 1.05 17.82 -3.24
CA ASP A 19 2.25 16.99 -3.24
C ASP A 19 3.52 17.80 -2.92
N PRO A 20 4.66 17.15 -2.58
CA PRO A 20 5.89 17.85 -2.20
C PRO A 20 6.40 18.86 -3.24
N ARG A 21 6.30 18.53 -4.54
CA ARG A 21 6.64 19.45 -5.65
C ARG A 21 5.55 19.41 -6.73
N PRO A 22 4.43 20.14 -6.53
CA PRO A 22 3.29 20.09 -7.43
C PRO A 22 3.67 20.42 -8.87
N GLY A 23 3.14 19.68 -9.83
CA GLY A 23 3.45 19.89 -11.25
C GLY A 23 4.75 19.23 -11.73
N GLN A 24 5.45 18.48 -10.88
CA GLN A 24 6.62 17.70 -11.28
C GLN A 24 6.22 16.24 -11.58
N PRO A 25 6.84 15.57 -12.58
CA PRO A 25 6.57 14.17 -12.80
C PRO A 25 7.10 13.31 -11.65
N TYR A 26 6.29 12.36 -11.21
CA TYR A 26 6.69 11.31 -10.28
C TYR A 26 6.85 9.97 -11.00
N LYS A 27 7.73 9.12 -10.46
CA LYS A 27 7.92 7.75 -10.94
C LYS A 27 6.91 6.80 -10.29
N GLY A 28 6.09 6.18 -11.14
CA GLY A 28 5.16 5.11 -10.75
C GLY A 28 5.86 3.77 -10.47
N GLY A 29 5.07 2.71 -10.30
CA GLY A 29 5.60 1.38 -9.99
C GLY A 29 4.54 0.31 -9.78
N SER A 30 5.02 -0.92 -9.60
CA SER A 30 4.22 -2.09 -9.21
C SER A 30 4.47 -2.39 -7.75
N PHE A 31 3.39 -2.48 -6.97
CA PHE A 31 3.46 -2.73 -5.53
C PHE A 31 2.67 -3.98 -5.19
N TYR A 32 3.27 -4.86 -4.39
CA TYR A 32 2.66 -6.11 -3.95
C TYR A 32 2.30 -6.04 -2.47
N ALA A 33 1.11 -6.54 -2.14
CA ALA A 33 0.70 -6.76 -0.77
C ALA A 33 0.05 -8.14 -0.59
N PHE A 34 0.12 -8.66 0.63
CA PHE A 34 -0.33 -10.01 0.96
C PHE A 34 -1.35 -10.01 2.09
N LEU A 35 -2.43 -10.75 1.91
CA LEU A 35 -3.46 -10.99 2.92
C LEU A 35 -3.67 -12.50 3.10
N PRO A 36 -4.04 -12.98 4.30
CA PRO A 36 -4.46 -14.36 4.44
C PRO A 36 -5.71 -14.61 3.58
N ASP A 37 -5.78 -15.76 2.90
CA ASP A 37 -6.95 -16.16 2.13
C ASP A 37 -8.03 -16.74 3.06
N ASN A 38 -8.65 -15.85 3.82
CA ASN A 38 -9.76 -16.14 4.72
C ASN A 38 -10.78 -14.99 4.69
N ARG A 39 -11.88 -15.14 5.44
CA ARG A 39 -12.98 -14.16 5.46
C ARG A 39 -12.52 -12.74 5.83
N GLU A 40 -11.60 -12.60 6.77
CA GLU A 40 -11.10 -11.30 7.24
C GLU A 40 -10.15 -10.67 6.22
N GLY A 41 -9.27 -11.47 5.61
CA GLY A 41 -8.40 -11.03 4.53
C GLY A 41 -9.19 -10.60 3.29
N GLN A 42 -10.26 -11.32 2.92
CA GLN A 42 -11.13 -10.93 1.82
C GLN A 42 -11.87 -9.61 2.09
N LYS A 43 -12.39 -9.41 3.31
CA LYS A 43 -12.98 -8.12 3.72
C LYS A 43 -11.96 -6.98 3.65
N THR A 44 -10.76 -7.21 4.16
CA THR A 44 -9.66 -6.24 4.13
C THR A 44 -9.28 -5.89 2.69
N ALA A 45 -9.22 -6.88 1.78
CA ALA A 45 -8.95 -6.64 0.36
C ALA A 45 -9.98 -5.72 -0.29
N MET A 46 -11.27 -5.86 0.06
CA MET A 46 -12.33 -4.97 -0.44
C MET A 46 -12.16 -3.53 0.07
N LEU A 47 -11.79 -3.35 1.34
CA LEU A 47 -11.53 -2.02 1.91
C LEU A 47 -10.30 -1.37 1.28
N LEU A 48 -9.20 -2.11 1.12
CA LEU A 48 -7.99 -1.62 0.43
C LEU A 48 -8.28 -1.20 -1.02
N LYS A 49 -9.15 -1.94 -1.73
CA LYS A 49 -9.58 -1.56 -3.07
C LYS A 49 -10.33 -0.21 -3.08
N LYS A 50 -11.19 0.04 -2.08
CA LYS A 50 -11.89 1.32 -1.93
C LYS A 50 -10.92 2.45 -1.59
N ALA A 51 -9.99 2.22 -0.66
CA ALA A 51 -8.95 3.19 -0.31
C ALA A 51 -8.07 3.55 -1.50
N PHE A 52 -7.73 2.58 -2.35
CA PHE A 52 -6.98 2.82 -3.58
C PHE A 52 -7.76 3.68 -4.57
N ALA A 53 -9.04 3.38 -4.79
CA ALA A 53 -9.92 4.18 -5.64
C ALA A 53 -10.09 5.63 -5.11
N ALA A 54 -10.03 5.81 -3.79
CA ALA A 54 -10.10 7.12 -3.13
C ALA A 54 -8.74 7.85 -3.08
N GLY A 55 -7.64 7.26 -3.57
CA GLY A 55 -6.31 7.87 -3.55
C GLY A 55 -5.61 7.86 -2.19
N LEU A 56 -6.06 7.04 -1.23
CA LEU A 56 -5.54 7.00 0.15
C LEU A 56 -4.39 6.00 0.36
N THR A 57 -4.14 5.12 -0.61
CA THR A 57 -3.16 4.02 -0.49
C THR A 57 -1.71 4.47 -0.63
N PHE A 58 -1.45 5.49 -1.44
CA PHE A 58 -0.11 5.91 -1.83
C PHE A 58 0.10 7.40 -1.55
N GLN A 59 1.37 7.78 -1.41
CA GLN A 59 1.79 9.17 -1.32
C GLN A 59 3.05 9.38 -2.17
N ILE A 60 3.27 10.61 -2.61
CA ILE A 60 4.51 11.00 -3.30
C ILE A 60 5.53 11.45 -2.27
N LYS A 61 6.76 10.92 -2.37
CA LYS A 61 7.90 11.37 -1.58
C LYS A 61 9.03 11.82 -2.49
N SER A 62 9.71 12.88 -2.06
CA SER A 62 10.96 13.33 -2.69
C SER A 62 12.14 12.58 -2.08
N CYS A 63 12.86 11.81 -2.90
CA CYS A 63 14.06 11.08 -2.50
C CYS A 63 15.19 11.43 -3.47
N ASN A 64 16.28 12.01 -2.97
CA ASN A 64 17.45 12.41 -3.75
C ASN A 64 17.11 13.25 -5.00
N GLY A 65 16.16 14.18 -4.87
CA GLY A 65 15.75 15.06 -5.95
C GLY A 65 14.72 14.45 -6.92
N GLU A 66 14.32 13.19 -6.76
CA GLU A 66 13.30 12.53 -7.57
C GLU A 66 11.97 12.34 -6.81
N GLU A 67 10.84 12.60 -7.48
CA GLU A 67 9.53 12.26 -6.93
C GLU A 67 9.19 10.80 -7.21
N ARG A 68 8.86 10.04 -6.16
CA ARG A 68 8.55 8.61 -6.26
C ARG A 68 7.28 8.29 -5.49
N VAL A 69 6.46 7.41 -6.05
CA VAL A 69 5.32 6.84 -5.33
C VAL A 69 5.82 5.91 -4.23
N THR A 70 5.27 6.06 -3.03
CA THR A 70 5.54 5.21 -1.87
C THR A 70 4.24 4.86 -1.17
N TRP A 71 4.25 3.81 -0.34
CA TRP A 71 3.09 3.49 0.51
C TRP A 71 2.70 4.70 1.37
N GLY A 72 1.40 4.92 1.46
CA GLY A 72 0.80 5.94 2.33
C GLY A 72 0.76 5.49 3.79
N LEU A 73 -0.24 5.96 4.52
CA LEU A 73 -0.40 5.68 5.96
C LEU A 73 -1.05 4.32 6.23
N ILE A 74 -1.75 3.74 5.26
CA ILE A 74 -2.38 2.43 5.42
C ILE A 74 -1.27 1.35 5.40
N PRO A 75 -1.11 0.55 6.47
CA PRO A 75 -0.07 -0.46 6.52
C PRO A 75 -0.36 -1.60 5.55
N HIS A 76 0.68 -2.10 4.88
CA HIS A 76 0.60 -3.22 3.95
C HIS A 76 1.66 -4.27 4.29
N LYS A 77 1.28 -5.55 4.20
CA LYS A 77 2.26 -6.65 4.24
C LYS A 77 2.88 -6.84 2.88
N THR A 78 4.14 -6.45 2.71
CA THR A 78 4.90 -6.56 1.45
C THR A 78 5.75 -7.83 1.37
N SER A 79 5.82 -8.61 2.44
CA SER A 79 6.40 -9.95 2.46
C SER A 79 5.36 -10.97 2.93
N TRP A 80 5.50 -12.22 2.52
CA TRP A 80 4.73 -13.33 3.10
C TRP A 80 5.38 -13.86 4.38
N ASP A 81 6.68 -13.63 4.58
CA ASP A 81 7.47 -14.20 5.67
C ASP A 81 8.28 -13.14 6.45
N GLY A 82 8.98 -13.60 7.48
CA GLY A 82 9.90 -12.76 8.27
C GLY A 82 9.22 -11.88 9.32
N GLY A 83 7.93 -12.08 9.55
CA GLY A 83 7.16 -11.41 10.59
C GLY A 83 7.05 -9.89 10.42
N LYS A 84 6.53 -9.23 11.45
CA LYS A 84 6.30 -7.77 11.47
C LYS A 84 7.54 -6.96 11.08
N ALA A 85 8.73 -7.39 11.51
CA ALA A 85 10.01 -6.73 11.22
C ALA A 85 10.35 -6.64 9.72
N ARG A 86 9.84 -7.56 8.89
CA ARG A 86 10.02 -7.56 7.42
C ARG A 86 8.76 -7.16 6.67
N ASN A 87 7.80 -6.51 7.33
CA ASN A 87 6.47 -6.26 6.79
C ASN A 87 5.80 -7.55 6.27
N GLY A 88 5.98 -8.67 6.97
CA GLY A 88 5.44 -9.98 6.61
C GLY A 88 4.74 -10.70 7.74
N TYR A 89 4.45 -11.98 7.53
CA TYR A 89 3.78 -12.85 8.49
C TYR A 89 4.79 -13.78 9.19
N PRO A 90 4.47 -14.33 10.38
CA PRO A 90 3.25 -14.11 11.17
C PRO A 90 3.18 -12.71 11.78
N ASP A 91 1.97 -12.17 11.84
CA ASP A 91 1.62 -10.94 12.55
C ASP A 91 0.11 -10.95 12.85
N ALA A 92 -0.23 -11.27 14.09
CA ALA A 92 -1.62 -11.42 14.52
C ALA A 92 -2.36 -10.07 14.65
N GLN A 93 -1.64 -8.95 14.72
CA GLN A 93 -2.22 -7.61 14.93
C GLN A 93 -2.50 -6.89 13.61
N TYR A 94 -1.91 -7.34 12.50
CA TYR A 94 -1.98 -6.62 11.24
C TYR A 94 -3.41 -6.34 10.75
N LEU A 95 -4.31 -7.35 10.76
CA LEU A 95 -5.67 -7.13 10.25
C LEU A 95 -6.48 -6.17 11.12
N SER A 96 -6.27 -6.16 12.44
CA SER A 96 -6.92 -5.20 13.33
C SER A 96 -6.33 -3.79 13.16
N GLU A 97 -5.01 -3.66 13.04
CA GLU A 97 -4.34 -2.38 12.75
C GLU A 97 -4.84 -1.77 11.44
N VAL A 98 -4.95 -2.56 10.37
CA VAL A 98 -5.49 -2.10 9.08
C VAL A 98 -6.96 -1.67 9.19
N CYS A 99 -7.78 -2.43 9.91
CA CYS A 99 -9.20 -2.14 10.11
C CYS A 99 -9.43 -0.81 10.87
N ILE A 100 -8.51 -0.40 11.75
CA ILE A 100 -8.59 0.88 12.46
C ILE A 100 -8.35 2.07 11.52
N VAL A 101 -7.55 1.88 10.48
CA VAL A 101 -7.11 2.95 9.56
C VAL A 101 -8.01 3.07 8.32
N LEU A 102 -8.77 2.02 8.00
CA LEU A 102 -9.67 1.94 6.84
C LEU A 102 -11.13 2.25 7.19
#